data_AF-A0A1J3J5R5-F1
#
_entry.id   AF-A0A1J3J5R5-F1
#
_cell.length_a   1.000
_cell.length_b   1.000
_cell.length_c   1.000
_cell.angle_alpha   90.00
_cell.angle_beta   90.00
_cell.angle_gamma   90.00
#
_symmetry.space_group_name_H-M   'P 1'
#
loop_
_entity.id
_entity.type
_entity.pdbx_description
1 polymer ?
#
loop_
_entity_poly.entity_id
_entity_poly.type
_entity_poly.pdbx_seq_one_letter_code
_entity_poly.pdbx_strand_id
1 'polypeptide(L)'
;KDADGVLLPGGFGDRGVEGKILAEKYARENNIPFLGICLGMQIAVIEYARSVLCLPDANSTEFKPETEHPCIIFMPEGSKT
;
A
#
# COMPACT_ATOMS: atom_id res chain seq x y z
N LYS A 1 3.61 -18.55 15.29
CA LYS A 1 3.06 -17.18 15.38
C LYS A 1 4.13 -16.40 16.13
N ASP A 2 5.13 -15.88 15.41
CA ASP A 2 6.43 -15.61 16.04
C ASP A 2 6.85 -14.14 15.96
N ALA A 3 6.11 -13.30 15.24
CA ALA A 3 6.37 -11.87 15.14
C ALA A 3 5.27 -11.06 15.84
N ASP A 4 5.67 -10.18 16.77
CA ASP A 4 4.77 -9.29 17.52
C ASP A 4 4.36 -8.04 16.72
N GLY A 5 4.95 -7.84 15.54
CA GLY A 5 4.66 -6.70 14.67
C GLY A 5 5.24 -6.87 13.28
N VAL A 6 4.69 -6.12 12.32
CA VAL A 6 5.13 -6.08 10.93
C VAL A 6 5.56 -4.67 10.58
N LEU A 7 6.78 -4.52 10.06
CA LEU A 7 7.32 -3.27 9.56
C LEU A 7 7.49 -3.35 8.05
N LEU A 8 6.81 -2.48 7.32
CA LEU A 8 6.99 -2.32 5.89
C LEU A 8 7.80 -1.04 5.61
N PRO A 9 9.09 -1.16 5.26
CA PRO A 9 9.91 0.00 4.99
C PRO A 9 9.52 0.69 3.69
N GLY A 10 10.10 1.88 3.47
CA GLY A 10 10.02 2.57 2.19
C GLY A 10 10.65 1.75 1.06
N GLY A 11 10.31 2.12 -0.17
CA GLY A 11 10.84 1.50 -1.38
C GLY A 11 10.33 2.23 -2.61
N PHE A 12 10.81 1.80 -3.77
CA PHE A 12 10.47 2.37 -5.06
C PHE A 12 10.28 1.25 -6.07
N GLY A 13 9.42 1.50 -7.06
CA GLY A 13 9.13 0.55 -8.12
C GLY A 13 8.20 -0.59 -7.69
N ASP A 14 7.80 -1.39 -8.68
CA ASP A 14 6.76 -2.42 -8.61
C ASP A 14 7.24 -3.73 -7.95
N ARG A 15 8.56 -3.95 -7.88
CA ARG A 15 9.11 -5.23 -7.43
C ARG A 15 8.68 -5.57 -6.00
N GLY A 16 7.98 -6.70 -5.90
CA GLY A 16 7.50 -7.26 -4.64
C GLY A 16 6.30 -6.54 -4.03
N VAL A 17 5.67 -5.58 -4.72
CA VAL A 17 4.49 -4.85 -4.23
C VAL A 17 3.36 -5.80 -3.82
N GLU A 18 3.00 -6.77 -4.68
CA GLU A 18 1.94 -7.75 -4.35
C GLU A 18 2.26 -8.61 -3.13
N GLY A 19 3.54 -8.97 -2.93
CA GLY A 19 3.97 -9.67 -1.72
C GLY A 19 3.84 -8.79 -0.46
N LYS A 20 4.11 -7.49 -0.58
CA LYS A 20 3.92 -6.53 0.51
C LYS A 20 2.44 -6.31 0.85
N ILE A 21 1.56 -6.28 -0.17
CA ILE A 21 0.10 -6.22 0.01
C ILE A 21 -0.38 -7.46 0.77
N LEU A 22 0.11 -8.65 0.41
CA LEU A 22 -0.21 -9.89 1.13
C LEU A 22 0.27 -9.87 2.59
N ALA A 23 1.44 -9.31 2.86
CA ALA A 23 1.96 -9.17 4.22
C ALA A 23 1.14 -8.21 5.07
N GLU A 24 0.67 -7.09 4.49
CA GLU A 24 -0.24 -6.16 5.17
C GLU A 24 -1.60 -6.82 5.43
N LYS A 25 -2.18 -7.50 4.43
CA LYS A 25 -3.43 -8.25 4.58
C LYS A 25 -3.36 -9.24 5.74
N TYR A 26 -2.26 -9.98 5.81
CA TYR A 26 -2.01 -10.91 6.91
C TYR A 26 -1.97 -10.19 8.26
N ALA A 27 -1.26 -9.07 8.37
CA ALA A 27 -1.20 -8.29 9.60
C ALA A 27 -2.59 -7.78 10.02
N ARG A 28 -3.37 -7.23 9.09
CA ARG A 28 -4.73 -6.74 9.33
C ARG A 28 -5.68 -7.84 9.79
N GLU A 29 -5.75 -8.96 9.07
CA GLU A 29 -6.66 -10.06 9.38
C GLU A 29 -6.33 -10.77 10.70
N ASN A 30 -5.07 -10.71 11.13
CA ASN A 30 -4.61 -11.33 12.38
C ASN A 30 -4.48 -10.34 13.55
N ASN A 31 -4.90 -9.08 13.39
CA ASN A 31 -4.75 -8.01 14.38
C ASN A 31 -3.30 -7.84 14.89
N ILE A 32 -2.33 -7.96 13.99
CA ILE A 32 -0.91 -7.77 14.30
C ILE A 32 -0.56 -6.30 14.08
N PRO A 33 0.12 -5.63 15.04
CA PRO A 33 0.59 -4.26 14.86
C PRO A 33 1.41 -4.08 13.58
N PHE A 34 1.03 -3.10 12.78
CA PHE A 34 1.65 -2.81 11.48
C PHE A 34 2.18 -1.37 11.45
N LEU A 35 3.42 -1.19 10.99
CA LEU A 35 4.00 0.13 10.72
C LEU A 35 4.44 0.20 9.25
N GLY A 36 3.79 1.06 8.46
CA GLY A 36 4.13 1.31 7.06
C GLY A 36 4.87 2.64 6.89
N ILE A 37 6.08 2.61 6.34
CA ILE A 37 6.88 3.82 6.08
C ILE A 37 6.87 4.14 4.59
N CYS A 38 6.47 5.36 4.21
CA CYS A 38 6.44 5.83 2.82
C CYS A 38 5.65 4.85 1.92
N LEU A 39 6.32 4.02 1.12
CA LEU A 39 5.70 2.95 0.36
C LEU A 39 4.81 2.05 1.24
N GLY A 40 5.23 1.72 2.46
CA GLY A 40 4.44 0.89 3.37
C GLY A 40 3.05 1.49 3.68
N MET A 41 2.94 2.81 3.77
CA MET A 41 1.64 3.50 3.92
C MET A 41 0.79 3.34 2.65
N GLN A 42 1.40 3.49 1.47
CA GLN A 42 0.71 3.31 0.20
C GLN A 42 0.15 1.88 0.08
N ILE A 43 0.94 0.87 0.46
CA ILE A 43 0.53 -0.54 0.46
C ILE A 43 -0.66 -0.79 1.38
N ALA A 44 -0.68 -0.22 2.59
CA ALA A 44 -1.79 -0.36 3.52
C ALA A 44 -3.10 0.23 2.95
N VAL A 45 -3.03 1.40 2.31
CA VAL A 45 -4.20 2.00 1.65
C VAL A 45 -4.69 1.12 0.50
N ILE A 46 -3.79 0.58 -0.32
CA ILE A 46 -4.14 -0.31 -1.44
C ILE A 46 -4.79 -1.60 -0.93
N GLU A 47 -4.22 -2.25 0.09
CA GLU A 47 -4.78 -3.49 0.64
C GLU A 47 -6.17 -3.24 1.19
N TYR A 48 -6.34 -2.17 1.97
CA TYR A 48 -7.63 -1.87 2.57
C TYR A 48 -8.69 -1.58 1.51
N ALA A 49 -8.34 -0.84 0.44
CA ALA A 49 -9.24 -0.60 -0.68
C ALA A 49 -9.62 -1.90 -1.41
N ARG A 50 -8.67 -2.81 -1.63
CA ARG A 50 -8.92 -4.10 -2.30
C ARG A 50 -9.76 -5.04 -1.46
N SER A 51 -9.40 -5.20 -0.18
CA SER A 51 -9.98 -6.19 0.72
C SER A 51 -11.28 -5.72 1.38
N VAL A 52 -11.30 -4.49 1.92
CA VAL A 52 -12.42 -4.01 2.75
C VAL A 52 -13.44 -3.23 1.91
N LEU A 53 -12.97 -2.40 0.98
CA LEU A 53 -13.87 -1.62 0.10
C LEU A 53 -14.26 -2.38 -1.19
N CYS A 54 -13.75 -3.60 -1.37
CA CYS A 54 -14.01 -4.44 -2.54
C CYS A 54 -13.68 -3.75 -3.88
N LEU A 55 -12.60 -2.97 -3.91
CA LEU A 55 -12.07 -2.33 -5.13
C LEU A 55 -10.85 -3.10 -5.62
N PRO A 56 -11.01 -4.24 -6.34
CA PRO A 56 -9.90 -5.15 -6.64
C PRO A 56 -8.82 -4.51 -7.52
N ASP A 57 -9.19 -3.50 -8.30
CA ASP A 57 -8.27 -2.79 -9.18
C ASP A 57 -7.45 -1.71 -8.47
N ALA A 58 -7.81 -1.32 -7.25
CA ALA A 58 -7.19 -0.22 -6.51
C ALA A 58 -5.66 -0.35 -6.47
N ASN A 59 -4.97 0.72 -6.86
CA ASN A 59 -3.51 0.72 -6.90
C ASN A 59 -2.92 2.14 -6.84
N SER A 60 -1.59 2.22 -6.74
CA SER A 60 -0.83 3.44 -6.99
C SER A 60 -0.62 3.63 -8.49
N THR A 61 -0.77 4.88 -8.94
CA THR A 61 -0.39 5.29 -10.31
C THR A 61 1.09 5.09 -10.61
N GLU A 62 1.94 4.93 -9.59
CA GLU A 62 3.35 4.54 -9.76
C GLU A 62 3.50 3.13 -10.35
N PHE A 63 2.62 2.18 -9.97
CA PHE A 63 2.73 0.77 -10.37
C PHE A 63 1.73 0.40 -11.48
N LYS A 64 0.54 1.00 -11.44
CA LYS A 64 -0.53 0.74 -12.40
C LYS A 64 -1.18 2.07 -12.80
N PRO A 65 -0.64 2.76 -13.83
CA PRO A 65 -1.18 4.04 -14.30
C PRO A 65 -2.63 3.95 -14.78
N GLU A 66 -3.02 2.80 -15.35
CA GLU A 66 -4.35 2.55 -15.95
C GLU A 66 -5.38 2.02 -14.93
N THR A 67 -5.16 2.21 -13.62
CA THR A 67 -6.13 1.77 -12.62
C THR A 67 -7.39 2.62 -12.64
N GLU A 68 -8.56 1.98 -12.55
CA GLU A 68 -9.85 2.66 -12.40
C GLU A 68 -10.02 3.28 -11.00
N HIS A 69 -9.20 2.85 -10.04
CA HIS A 69 -9.22 3.29 -8.64
C HIS A 69 -7.83 3.73 -8.17
N PRO A 70 -7.35 4.92 -8.59
CA PRO A 70 -6.03 5.41 -8.21
C PRO A 70 -6.03 5.91 -6.76
N CYS A 71 -5.70 5.03 -5.82
CA CYS A 71 -5.64 5.36 -4.39
C CYS A 71 -4.43 6.22 -4.03
N ILE A 72 -3.34 6.12 -4.80
CA ILE A 72 -2.13 6.93 -4.62
C ILE A 72 -1.78 7.57 -5.96
N ILE A 73 -1.71 8.90 -5.95
CA ILE A 73 -1.42 9.71 -7.12
C ILE A 73 -0.16 10.54 -6.88
N PHE A 74 0.61 10.76 -7.95
CA PHE A 74 1.69 11.72 -7.92
C PHE A 74 1.11 13.14 -7.94
N MET A 75 1.35 13.88 -6.85
CA MET A 75 0.96 15.28 -6.73
C MET A 75 2.22 16.11 -6.46
N PRO A 76 2.79 16.77 -7.47
CA PRO A 76 3.98 17.61 -7.28
C PRO A 76 3.65 18.81 -6.40
N GLU A 77 4.66 19.32 -5.68
CA GLU A 77 4.50 20.59 -4.96
C GLU A 77 4.15 21.71 -5.95
N GLY A 78 3.06 22.42 -5.69
CA GLY A 78 2.71 23.61 -6.46
C GLY A 78 3.73 24.71 -6.21
N SER A 79 4.38 25.20 -7.27
CA SER A 79 5.31 26.30 -7.17
C SER A 79 4.58 27.53 -6.60
N LYS A 80 5.10 28.09 -5.50
CA LYS A 80 4.64 29.35 -4.92
C LYS A 80 5.43 30.57 -5.41
N THR A 81 6.24 30.40 -6.46
CA THR A 81 6.95 31.49 -7.15
C THR A 81 6.02 32.25 -8.07
#